data_AF-A0AAN3HDG0-F1
#
_entry.id   AF-A0AAN3HDG0-F1
#
_cell.length_a   1.000
_cell.length_b   1.000
_cell.length_c   1.000
_cell.angle_alpha   90.00
_cell.angle_beta   90.00
_cell.angle_gamma   90.00
#
_symmetry.space_group_name_H-M   'P 1'
#
loop_
_entity.id
_entity.type
_entity.pdbx_description
1 polymer ?
#
loop_
_entity_poly.entity_id
_entity_poly.type
_entity_poly.pdbx_seq_one_letter_code
_entity_poly.pdbx_strand_id
1 'polypeptide(L)'
;DDLTPLHGDRFGDKEIPNNYSSSEASGDGSIVVGSRSTAAGDLSVSLGSISSANGTAANALGATAEANGDMATAVGFNALANARNALAVGSQASADGEDSLAIGSQSTTGKKSTVALGQGATASAAEGNVAIGADSVDKAATPVSGATIKLKNGGTIEYKGFAGDKAASVVSVGDAGKERQIVNVGAGAISDTSTDAINGSQLYAIAKTLKDDLDAINPTWTLKDDKGGSATINGGKDNKNGNTLTVKGDGDIAVTVNDKGMTIDGTTLKNEIKNDAIKIKGGDGKTLTKSLGDNVEITGKGPIKTQVAGDKLEISAETASLPVNGGNGKITVNNGDGDKLVTAKNIADAINQSGWKIKADKDTGGVIEGNGQGTETLIKPGDMVTLKAGKNLSVKQSGGDFTFSVIDTPSFSSVQLNGKGNNGSVTLSSEGNKLTLSGGNGAGQNGVVISGVASGLEGKELSTLTNTDKEMKNAASVADLKTAIDGVSTSMQGAGFALKDSDDKEVKQSLGQAIKVSGDSNITTTAITNGDKGLKI
;
A
#
# COMPACT_ATOMS: atom_id res chain seq x y z
N ASP A 1 91.88 24.50 -82.79
CA ASP A 1 92.65 23.31 -83.17
C ASP A 1 93.39 22.63 -82.04
N ASP A 2 93.81 23.33 -80.98
CA ASP A 2 94.46 22.65 -79.87
C ASP A 2 93.46 22.13 -78.82
N LEU A 3 93.09 20.85 -78.91
CA LEU A 3 92.38 20.13 -77.85
C LEU A 3 93.34 19.33 -76.95
N THR A 4 94.65 19.58 -77.01
CA THR A 4 95.67 18.86 -76.21
C THR A 4 95.36 18.85 -74.71
N PRO A 5 94.80 19.91 -74.09
CA PRO A 5 94.41 19.86 -72.68
C PRO A 5 93.32 18.83 -72.35
N LEU A 6 92.60 18.32 -73.36
CA LEU A 6 91.50 17.36 -73.20
C LEU A 6 91.85 15.96 -73.79
N HIS A 7 93.09 15.74 -74.24
CA HIS A 7 93.51 14.45 -74.80
C HIS A 7 93.51 13.34 -73.73
N GLY A 8 92.96 12.18 -74.07
CA GLY A 8 92.79 11.05 -73.14
C GLY A 8 91.61 11.19 -72.17
N ASP A 9 90.95 12.35 -72.14
CA ASP A 9 89.72 12.52 -71.39
C ASP A 9 88.54 11.86 -72.12
N ARG A 10 87.64 11.28 -71.33
CA ARG A 10 86.42 10.65 -71.82
C ARG A 10 85.20 11.52 -71.49
N PHE A 11 84.45 11.88 -72.51
CA PHE A 11 83.21 12.64 -72.42
C PHE A 11 82.08 11.77 -72.94
N GLY A 12 81.23 11.28 -72.02
CA GLY A 12 80.21 10.29 -72.36
C GLY A 12 80.88 8.98 -72.79
N ASP A 13 80.60 8.53 -74.02
CA ASP A 13 81.22 7.35 -74.63
C ASP A 13 82.40 7.66 -75.54
N LYS A 14 82.73 8.94 -75.76
CA LYS A 14 83.88 9.35 -76.57
C LYS A 14 85.11 9.61 -75.72
N GLU A 15 86.18 8.87 -75.99
CA GLU A 15 87.53 9.28 -75.60
C GLU A 15 88.06 10.25 -76.66
N ILE A 16 88.70 11.34 -76.24
CA ILE A 16 89.39 12.24 -77.17
C ILE A 16 90.74 11.61 -77.54
N PRO A 17 90.91 11.12 -78.78
CA PRO A 17 92.13 10.42 -79.16
C PRO A 17 93.35 11.33 -79.11
N ASN A 18 94.51 10.80 -78.70
CA ASN A 18 95.77 11.55 -78.60
C ASN A 18 96.31 12.06 -79.95
N ASN A 19 95.85 11.50 -81.08
CA ASN A 19 96.23 11.95 -82.42
C ASN A 19 95.43 13.18 -82.85
N TYR A 20 96.06 14.05 -83.65
CA TYR A 20 95.36 15.13 -84.34
C TYR A 20 94.39 14.57 -85.40
N SER A 21 93.24 15.23 -85.56
CA SER A 21 92.29 15.00 -86.65
C SER A 21 91.75 16.36 -87.09
N SER A 22 91.68 16.63 -88.40
CA SER A 22 91.01 17.85 -88.88
C SER A 22 89.49 17.72 -88.71
N SER A 23 88.78 18.85 -88.74
CA SER A 23 87.33 18.83 -89.01
C SER A 23 87.07 18.55 -90.49
N GLU A 24 85.97 17.87 -90.80
CA GLU A 24 85.68 17.35 -92.15
C GLU A 24 84.19 17.49 -92.52
N ALA A 25 83.92 18.27 -93.57
CA ALA A 25 82.61 18.39 -94.20
C ALA A 25 82.62 17.55 -95.50
N SER A 26 82.24 16.27 -95.42
CA SER A 26 82.35 15.33 -96.54
C SER A 26 81.03 15.06 -97.28
N GLY A 27 79.88 15.39 -96.68
CA GLY A 27 78.58 15.30 -97.36
C GLY A 27 78.30 16.50 -98.26
N ASP A 28 77.50 16.33 -99.31
CA ASP A 28 77.18 17.40 -100.27
C ASP A 28 76.37 18.52 -99.60
N GLY A 29 76.87 19.76 -99.64
CA GLY A 29 76.22 20.91 -99.01
C GLY A 29 76.29 20.92 -97.47
N SER A 30 77.16 20.11 -96.87
CA SER A 30 77.35 20.03 -95.42
C SER A 30 78.12 21.24 -94.84
N ILE A 31 77.92 21.51 -93.54
CA ILE A 31 78.56 22.60 -92.80
C ILE A 31 79.23 22.04 -91.54
N VAL A 32 80.49 22.42 -91.32
CA VAL A 32 81.24 22.07 -90.10
C VAL A 32 81.86 23.29 -89.45
N VAL A 33 81.63 23.46 -88.15
CA VAL A 33 82.23 24.51 -87.33
C VAL A 33 82.65 23.92 -85.98
N GLY A 34 83.96 23.79 -85.74
CA GLY A 34 84.50 23.18 -84.53
C GLY A 34 85.79 22.40 -84.78
N SER A 35 86.52 22.06 -83.71
CA SER A 35 87.74 21.26 -83.81
C SER A 35 87.38 19.77 -83.87
N ARG A 36 87.95 19.01 -84.83
CA ARG A 36 87.75 17.56 -84.99
C ARG A 36 86.29 17.11 -85.20
N SER A 37 85.42 17.99 -85.70
CA SER A 37 84.03 17.66 -85.99
C SER A 37 83.83 17.16 -87.42
N THR A 38 82.80 16.34 -87.63
CA THR A 38 82.50 15.72 -88.93
C THR A 38 81.05 15.97 -89.33
N ALA A 39 80.81 16.34 -90.59
CA ALA A 39 79.49 16.33 -91.21
C ALA A 39 79.57 15.46 -92.48
N ALA A 40 79.20 14.19 -92.34
CA ALA A 40 79.36 13.16 -93.37
C ALA A 40 78.10 12.94 -94.21
N GLY A 41 76.92 13.28 -93.69
CA GLY A 41 75.68 13.19 -94.47
C GLY A 41 75.46 14.40 -95.38
N ASP A 42 74.78 14.21 -96.50
CA ASP A 42 74.42 15.32 -97.40
C ASP A 42 73.53 16.33 -96.66
N LEU A 43 73.71 17.62 -96.90
CA LEU A 43 72.97 18.72 -96.26
C LEU A 43 73.09 18.76 -94.72
N SER A 44 74.05 18.05 -94.14
CA SER A 44 74.20 17.94 -92.68
C SER A 44 74.95 19.12 -92.05
N VAL A 45 74.72 19.36 -90.76
CA VAL A 45 75.37 20.44 -90.00
C VAL A 45 75.99 19.87 -88.73
N SER A 46 77.28 20.14 -88.52
CA SER A 46 78.04 19.72 -87.35
C SER A 46 78.73 20.93 -86.70
N LEU A 47 78.21 21.38 -85.55
CA LEU A 47 78.64 22.56 -84.82
C LEU A 47 79.09 22.19 -83.40
N GLY A 48 80.38 22.28 -83.11
CA GLY A 48 80.98 22.01 -81.80
C GLY A 48 82.17 21.06 -81.90
N SER A 49 83.09 21.11 -80.92
CA SER A 49 84.27 20.24 -80.94
C SER A 49 83.88 18.76 -80.88
N ILE A 50 84.39 17.94 -81.80
CA ILE A 50 84.17 16.48 -81.86
C ILE A 50 82.69 16.09 -82.10
N SER A 51 81.87 17.05 -82.59
CA SER A 51 80.51 16.75 -83.04
C SER A 51 80.50 15.94 -84.34
N SER A 52 79.48 15.10 -84.56
CA SER A 52 79.35 14.25 -85.75
C SER A 52 77.92 14.27 -86.28
N ALA A 53 77.72 14.70 -87.52
CA ALA A 53 76.45 14.58 -88.23
C ALA A 53 76.61 13.60 -89.39
N ASN A 54 76.18 12.34 -89.19
CA ASN A 54 76.44 11.24 -90.14
C ASN A 54 75.26 10.96 -91.08
N GLY A 55 74.03 11.27 -90.67
CA GLY A 55 72.83 11.06 -91.49
C GLY A 55 72.58 12.19 -92.50
N THR A 56 71.83 11.90 -93.55
CA THR A 56 71.37 12.90 -94.53
C THR A 56 70.51 13.95 -93.85
N ALA A 57 70.79 15.23 -94.06
CA ALA A 57 70.15 16.38 -93.41
C ALA A 57 70.20 16.33 -91.87
N ALA A 58 71.16 15.60 -91.29
CA ALA A 58 71.33 15.49 -89.84
C ALA A 58 71.97 16.75 -89.24
N ASN A 59 71.65 17.07 -87.99
CA ASN A 59 72.11 18.27 -87.30
C ASN A 59 72.70 17.91 -85.94
N ALA A 60 74.01 18.03 -85.76
CA ALA A 60 74.70 17.84 -84.49
C ALA A 60 75.22 19.19 -83.96
N LEU A 61 74.67 19.68 -82.85
CA LEU A 61 75.00 20.98 -82.26
C LEU A 61 75.40 20.83 -80.79
N GLY A 62 76.67 21.03 -80.48
CA GLY A 62 77.26 20.88 -79.15
C GLY A 62 78.57 20.12 -79.20
N ALA A 63 79.45 20.31 -78.21
CA ALA A 63 80.64 19.46 -78.12
C ALA A 63 80.21 17.99 -78.01
N THR A 64 80.89 17.12 -78.76
CA THR A 64 80.69 15.67 -78.85
C THR A 64 79.29 15.18 -79.26
N ALA A 65 78.36 16.07 -79.63
CA ALA A 65 77.02 15.72 -80.10
C ALA A 65 77.06 14.83 -81.36
N GLU A 66 76.11 13.91 -81.50
CA GLU A 66 76.04 12.95 -82.59
C GLU A 66 74.63 12.84 -83.16
N ALA A 67 74.48 13.10 -84.46
CA ALA A 67 73.26 12.85 -85.20
C ALA A 67 73.54 11.79 -86.27
N ASN A 68 73.25 10.53 -85.96
CA ASN A 68 73.59 9.37 -86.79
C ASN A 68 72.48 8.98 -87.78
N GLY A 69 71.22 9.24 -87.46
CA GLY A 69 70.10 8.94 -88.35
C GLY A 69 69.84 10.02 -89.41
N ASP A 70 69.21 9.64 -90.52
CA ASP A 70 68.72 10.62 -91.51
C ASP A 70 67.70 11.57 -90.88
N MET A 71 67.84 12.86 -91.14
CA MET A 71 67.04 13.97 -90.57
C MET A 71 67.09 14.02 -89.04
N ALA A 72 68.03 13.33 -88.40
CA ALA A 72 68.19 13.35 -86.96
C ALA A 72 68.77 14.68 -86.48
N THR A 73 68.40 15.10 -85.28
CA THR A 73 68.90 16.33 -84.67
C THR A 73 69.34 16.06 -83.23
N ALA A 74 70.61 16.30 -82.94
CA ALA A 74 71.20 16.20 -81.62
C ALA A 74 71.72 17.56 -81.17
N VAL A 75 71.19 18.08 -80.06
CA VAL A 75 71.54 19.40 -79.52
C VAL A 75 71.93 19.28 -78.06
N GLY A 76 73.20 19.52 -77.74
CA GLY A 76 73.74 19.48 -76.39
C GLY A 76 75.02 18.67 -76.28
N PHE A 77 75.73 18.83 -75.17
CA PHE A 77 76.94 18.08 -74.87
C PHE A 77 76.66 16.57 -74.81
N ASN A 78 77.34 15.75 -75.60
CA ASN A 78 77.06 14.31 -75.75
C ASN A 78 75.60 13.96 -76.12
N ALA A 79 74.83 14.86 -76.74
CA ALA A 79 73.51 14.51 -77.24
C ALA A 79 73.63 13.50 -78.39
N LEU A 80 72.75 12.50 -78.45
CA LEU A 80 72.81 11.38 -79.39
C LEU A 80 71.44 11.18 -80.05
N ALA A 81 71.36 11.33 -81.37
CA ALA A 81 70.17 11.07 -82.16
C ALA A 81 70.49 9.97 -83.19
N ASN A 82 70.21 8.72 -82.83
CA ASN A 82 70.71 7.53 -83.52
C ASN A 82 69.84 7.03 -84.67
N ALA A 83 68.56 7.40 -84.68
CA ALA A 83 67.59 6.88 -85.65
C ALA A 83 67.04 7.98 -86.56
N ARG A 84 66.41 7.56 -87.65
CA ARG A 84 65.77 8.45 -88.62
C ARG A 84 64.72 9.34 -87.94
N ASN A 85 64.72 10.64 -88.24
CA ASN A 85 63.85 11.65 -87.63
C ASN A 85 63.96 11.80 -86.10
N ALA A 86 64.98 11.22 -85.47
CA ALA A 86 65.15 11.30 -84.02
C ALA A 86 65.58 12.70 -83.58
N LEU A 87 65.01 13.21 -82.48
CA LEU A 87 65.37 14.51 -81.90
C LEU A 87 65.84 14.32 -80.46
N ALA A 88 67.12 14.59 -80.20
CA ALA A 88 67.74 14.57 -78.87
C ALA A 88 68.19 15.99 -78.48
N VAL A 89 67.62 16.57 -77.42
CA VAL A 89 67.94 17.92 -76.94
C VAL A 89 68.25 17.89 -75.44
N GLY A 90 69.50 18.15 -75.09
CA GLY A 90 69.99 18.16 -73.71
C GLY A 90 71.34 17.47 -73.58
N SER A 91 72.05 17.74 -72.48
CA SER A 91 73.31 17.05 -72.19
C SER A 91 73.05 15.55 -72.01
N GLN A 92 73.73 14.69 -72.79
CA GLN A 92 73.56 13.23 -72.76
C GLN A 92 72.13 12.75 -73.07
N ALA A 93 71.31 13.55 -73.77
CA ALA A 93 70.02 13.07 -74.27
C ALA A 93 70.24 12.02 -75.38
N SER A 94 69.50 10.91 -75.37
CA SER A 94 69.61 9.82 -76.35
C SER A 94 68.27 9.52 -77.02
N ALA A 95 68.20 9.67 -78.34
CA ALA A 95 67.05 9.32 -79.15
C ALA A 95 67.39 8.17 -80.12
N ASP A 96 67.09 6.94 -79.69
CA ASP A 96 67.46 5.69 -80.37
C ASP A 96 66.33 5.10 -81.23
N GLY A 97 65.12 5.63 -81.11
CA GLY A 97 63.95 5.18 -81.86
C GLY A 97 63.69 6.02 -83.11
N GLU A 98 63.19 5.39 -84.17
CA GLU A 98 62.69 6.14 -85.34
C GLU A 98 61.54 7.07 -84.92
N ASP A 99 61.54 8.31 -85.42
CA ASP A 99 60.55 9.34 -85.07
C ASP A 99 60.44 9.63 -83.55
N SER A 100 61.50 9.38 -82.77
CA SER A 100 61.49 9.56 -81.31
C SER A 100 61.99 10.93 -80.84
N LEU A 101 61.56 11.34 -79.65
CA LEU A 101 61.83 12.66 -79.08
C LEU A 101 62.36 12.56 -77.65
N ALA A 102 63.64 12.85 -77.43
CA ALA A 102 64.28 12.93 -76.11
C ALA A 102 64.67 14.38 -75.80
N ILE A 103 63.94 15.04 -74.90
CA ILE A 103 64.24 16.42 -74.46
C ILE A 103 64.48 16.44 -72.96
N GLY A 104 65.68 16.87 -72.55
CA GLY A 104 66.14 16.96 -71.17
C GLY A 104 67.50 16.29 -71.00
N SER A 105 68.28 16.74 -70.02
CA SER A 105 69.57 16.12 -69.70
C SER A 105 69.36 14.64 -69.36
N GLN A 106 70.12 13.72 -69.98
CA GLN A 106 69.99 12.26 -69.78
C GLN A 106 68.60 11.69 -70.13
N SER A 107 67.77 12.42 -70.89
CA SER A 107 66.50 11.87 -71.40
C SER A 107 66.79 10.78 -72.44
N THR A 108 66.00 9.71 -72.46
CA THR A 108 66.25 8.55 -73.33
C THR A 108 64.96 8.05 -73.98
N THR A 109 64.99 7.82 -75.29
CA THR A 109 63.92 7.13 -76.03
C THR A 109 64.49 5.94 -76.78
N GLY A 110 63.88 4.75 -76.66
CA GLY A 110 64.44 3.50 -77.18
C GLY A 110 63.60 2.74 -78.21
N LYS A 111 62.40 3.22 -78.54
CA LYS A 111 61.45 2.56 -79.47
C LYS A 111 60.87 3.58 -80.45
N LYS A 112 60.25 3.09 -81.52
CA LYS A 112 59.63 3.94 -82.54
C LYS A 112 58.55 4.84 -81.93
N SER A 113 58.55 6.11 -82.34
CA SER A 113 57.57 7.14 -81.98
C SER A 113 57.40 7.37 -80.48
N THR A 114 58.44 7.12 -79.67
CA THR A 114 58.38 7.41 -78.23
C THR A 114 58.83 8.83 -77.90
N VAL A 115 58.34 9.36 -76.78
CA VAL A 115 58.63 10.72 -76.31
C VAL A 115 59.09 10.69 -74.86
N ALA A 116 60.27 11.22 -74.57
CA ALA A 116 60.78 11.44 -73.23
C ALA A 116 61.05 12.95 -73.03
N LEU A 117 60.29 13.58 -72.13
CA LEU A 117 60.36 15.01 -71.84
C LEU A 117 60.66 15.24 -70.36
N GLY A 118 61.89 15.57 -70.02
CA GLY A 118 62.37 15.82 -68.66
C GLY A 118 63.77 15.27 -68.45
N GLN A 119 64.51 15.83 -67.49
CA GLN A 119 65.83 15.30 -67.14
C GLN A 119 65.69 13.85 -66.64
N GLY A 120 66.45 12.91 -67.23
CA GLY A 120 66.37 11.49 -66.87
C GLY A 120 65.09 10.77 -67.27
N ALA A 121 64.17 11.42 -68.01
CA ALA A 121 62.95 10.76 -68.49
C ALA A 121 63.30 9.65 -69.49
N THR A 122 62.68 8.49 -69.37
CA THR A 122 62.95 7.30 -70.19
C THR A 122 61.65 6.75 -70.81
N ALA A 123 61.58 6.71 -72.14
CA ALA A 123 60.49 6.11 -72.90
C ALA A 123 61.01 5.04 -73.87
N SER A 124 61.18 3.81 -73.38
CA SER A 124 61.87 2.72 -74.09
C SER A 124 61.15 1.36 -73.99
N ALA A 125 60.03 1.28 -73.28
CA ALA A 125 59.35 0.02 -73.00
C ALA A 125 58.50 -0.50 -74.17
N ALA A 126 57.85 0.39 -74.94
CA ALA A 126 57.01 0.03 -76.09
C ALA A 126 56.92 1.18 -77.11
N GLU A 127 56.51 0.89 -78.34
CA GLU A 127 56.28 1.91 -79.37
C GLU A 127 55.17 2.88 -78.98
N GLY A 128 55.32 4.16 -79.32
CA GLY A 128 54.31 5.19 -79.06
C GLY A 128 54.14 5.60 -77.58
N ASN A 129 55.00 5.11 -76.68
CA ASN A 129 54.99 5.51 -75.28
C ASN A 129 55.51 6.92 -75.05
N VAL A 130 54.99 7.57 -74.00
CA VAL A 130 55.37 8.93 -73.61
C VAL A 130 55.75 8.95 -72.14
N ALA A 131 56.88 9.55 -71.78
CA ALA A 131 57.33 9.80 -70.41
C ALA A 131 57.52 11.31 -70.19
N ILE A 132 56.83 11.91 -69.22
CA ILE A 132 56.80 13.36 -68.98
C ILE A 132 57.14 13.69 -67.53
N GLY A 133 58.14 14.54 -67.36
CA GLY A 133 58.68 14.98 -66.08
C GLY A 133 60.01 14.29 -65.77
N ALA A 134 60.82 14.92 -64.92
CA ALA A 134 62.13 14.40 -64.55
C ALA A 134 62.05 12.97 -63.97
N ASP A 135 62.99 12.10 -64.35
CA ASP A 135 63.07 10.69 -63.95
C ASP A 135 61.79 9.87 -64.20
N SER A 136 60.91 10.28 -65.12
CA SER A 136 59.72 9.47 -65.44
C SER A 136 60.12 8.28 -66.29
N VAL A 137 59.60 7.10 -65.97
CA VAL A 137 59.93 5.86 -66.68
C VAL A 137 58.64 5.25 -67.21
N ASP A 138 58.62 4.91 -68.50
CA ASP A 138 57.49 4.25 -69.13
C ASP A 138 57.40 2.74 -68.81
N LYS A 139 56.31 2.11 -69.24
CA LYS A 139 56.12 0.66 -69.15
C LYS A 139 55.29 0.17 -70.34
N ALA A 140 55.25 -1.14 -70.55
CA ALA A 140 54.33 -1.72 -71.52
C ALA A 140 52.87 -1.44 -71.12
N ALA A 141 52.01 -1.14 -72.09
CA ALA A 141 50.58 -1.02 -71.87
C ALA A 141 49.99 -2.37 -71.44
N THR A 142 49.14 -2.35 -70.42
CA THR A 142 48.49 -3.56 -69.89
C THR A 142 46.99 -3.51 -70.21
N PRO A 143 46.43 -4.50 -70.91
CA PRO A 143 44.99 -4.61 -71.09
C PRO A 143 44.28 -4.79 -69.75
N VAL A 144 43.23 -4.02 -69.49
CA VAL A 144 42.44 -4.08 -68.24
C VAL A 144 40.95 -4.03 -68.60
N SER A 145 40.32 -5.19 -68.72
CA SER A 145 38.90 -5.32 -69.07
C SER A 145 37.95 -5.33 -67.86
N GLY A 146 38.52 -5.33 -66.65
CA GLY A 146 37.76 -5.36 -65.39
C GLY A 146 38.67 -5.30 -64.16
N ALA A 147 38.04 -5.31 -62.99
CA ALA A 147 38.72 -5.32 -61.68
C ALA A 147 37.97 -6.20 -60.68
N THR A 148 38.72 -6.89 -59.82
CA THR A 148 38.15 -7.70 -58.74
C THR A 148 38.52 -7.10 -57.39
N ILE A 149 37.52 -6.75 -56.58
CA ILE A 149 37.70 -6.32 -55.19
C ILE A 149 37.43 -7.50 -54.26
N LYS A 150 38.43 -7.89 -53.48
CA LYS A 150 38.24 -8.87 -52.40
C LYS A 150 37.63 -8.19 -51.17
N LEU A 151 36.52 -8.73 -50.70
CA LEU A 151 35.82 -8.27 -49.51
C LEU A 151 36.43 -8.90 -48.25
N LYS A 152 36.28 -8.22 -47.11
CA LYS A 152 36.78 -8.70 -45.80
C LYS A 152 36.15 -10.03 -45.36
N ASN A 153 34.95 -10.35 -45.85
CA ASN A 153 34.25 -11.60 -45.55
C ASN A 153 34.67 -12.77 -46.47
N GLY A 154 35.67 -12.58 -47.33
CA GLY A 154 36.13 -13.60 -48.28
C GLY A 154 35.38 -13.63 -49.61
N GLY A 155 34.32 -12.82 -49.77
CA GLY A 155 33.63 -12.65 -51.06
C GLY A 155 34.42 -11.77 -52.04
N THR A 156 33.98 -11.75 -53.29
CA THR A 156 34.58 -10.91 -54.34
C THR A 156 33.50 -10.10 -55.07
N ILE A 157 33.82 -8.85 -55.40
CA ILE A 157 33.04 -8.03 -56.33
C ILE A 157 33.84 -7.92 -57.63
N GLU A 158 33.22 -8.29 -58.75
CA GLU A 158 33.80 -8.16 -60.07
C GLU A 158 33.18 -6.97 -60.81
N TYR A 159 34.03 -6.08 -61.30
CA TYR A 159 33.69 -5.01 -62.24
C TYR A 159 34.17 -5.44 -63.63
N LYS A 160 33.31 -5.30 -64.64
CA LYS A 160 33.56 -5.69 -66.03
C LYS A 160 33.09 -4.58 -66.97
N GLY A 161 33.54 -4.64 -68.22
CA GLY A 161 33.07 -3.72 -69.28
C GLY A 161 33.73 -2.34 -69.23
N PHE A 162 35.00 -2.28 -68.83
CA PHE A 162 35.75 -1.02 -68.86
C PHE A 162 35.96 -0.57 -70.31
N ALA A 163 35.58 0.68 -70.61
CA ALA A 163 35.97 1.32 -71.86
C ALA A 163 37.50 1.47 -71.93
N GLY A 164 38.07 1.38 -73.14
CA GLY A 164 39.52 1.47 -73.32
C GLY A 164 40.32 0.28 -72.77
N ASP A 165 39.70 -0.91 -72.66
CA ASP A 165 40.31 -2.13 -72.13
C ASP A 165 41.57 -2.62 -72.86
N LYS A 166 41.85 -2.07 -74.04
CA LYS A 166 43.01 -2.33 -74.90
C LYS A 166 43.81 -1.06 -75.17
N ALA A 167 44.50 -0.54 -74.16
CA ALA A 167 45.41 0.57 -74.34
C ALA A 167 46.55 0.21 -75.32
N ALA A 168 46.80 1.07 -76.31
CA ALA A 168 47.86 0.86 -77.32
C ALA A 168 49.26 1.25 -76.81
N SER A 169 49.34 2.31 -75.99
CA SER A 169 50.57 2.81 -75.38
C SER A 169 50.25 3.47 -74.02
N VAL A 170 51.26 3.95 -73.31
CA VAL A 170 51.09 4.65 -72.03
C VAL A 170 51.67 6.06 -72.07
N VAL A 171 51.09 6.94 -71.26
CA VAL A 171 51.70 8.19 -70.83
C VAL A 171 52.12 8.02 -69.37
N SER A 172 53.42 7.95 -69.11
CA SER A 172 54.00 7.96 -67.77
C SER A 172 54.30 9.39 -67.33
N VAL A 173 53.92 9.73 -66.11
CA VAL A 173 54.20 11.03 -65.48
C VAL A 173 55.16 10.91 -64.29
N GLY A 174 55.75 9.73 -64.09
CA GLY A 174 56.64 9.44 -62.96
C GLY A 174 57.26 8.04 -63.04
N ASP A 175 57.74 7.55 -61.92
CA ASP A 175 58.26 6.18 -61.75
C ASP A 175 57.76 5.64 -60.40
N ALA A 176 57.96 4.35 -60.14
CA ALA A 176 57.57 3.73 -58.87
C ALA A 176 58.20 4.46 -57.66
N GLY A 177 57.37 4.95 -56.74
CA GLY A 177 57.80 5.74 -55.59
C GLY A 177 58.13 7.21 -55.91
N LYS A 178 57.98 7.63 -57.16
CA LYS A 178 58.15 9.01 -57.65
C LYS A 178 56.92 9.47 -58.42
N GLU A 179 55.73 9.13 -57.94
CA GLU A 179 54.47 9.46 -58.58
C GLU A 179 54.21 10.98 -58.57
N ARG A 180 53.50 11.47 -59.58
CA ARG A 180 53.07 12.87 -59.67
C ARG A 180 51.55 12.99 -59.64
N GLN A 181 51.08 14.05 -59.00
CA GLN A 181 49.69 14.48 -59.15
C GLN A 181 49.48 15.10 -60.53
N ILE A 182 48.36 14.74 -61.17
CA ILE A 182 47.86 15.45 -62.35
C ILE A 182 46.78 16.42 -61.84
N VAL A 183 47.09 17.72 -61.87
CA VAL A 183 46.22 18.76 -61.29
C VAL A 183 45.44 19.50 -62.38
N ASN A 184 44.36 20.19 -61.99
CA ASN A 184 43.46 20.93 -62.89
C ASN A 184 42.77 20.04 -63.95
N VAL A 185 42.50 18.79 -63.60
CA VAL A 185 41.72 17.85 -64.43
C VAL A 185 40.23 18.19 -64.30
N GLY A 186 39.60 18.62 -65.39
CA GLY A 186 38.15 18.81 -65.46
C GLY A 186 37.38 17.52 -65.16
N ALA A 187 36.10 17.62 -64.82
CA ALA A 187 35.28 16.43 -64.56
C ALA A 187 35.07 15.66 -65.87
N GLY A 188 35.51 14.40 -65.92
CA GLY A 188 35.32 13.53 -67.07
C GLY A 188 33.87 13.05 -67.21
N ALA A 189 33.44 12.64 -68.40
CA ALA A 189 32.14 12.02 -68.57
C ALA A 189 32.03 10.71 -67.74
N ILE A 190 30.90 10.49 -67.07
CA ILE A 190 30.61 9.25 -66.33
C ILE A 190 29.60 8.46 -67.15
N SER A 191 30.07 7.53 -67.97
CA SER A 191 29.29 6.59 -68.77
C SER A 191 30.08 5.29 -69.00
N ASP A 192 29.41 4.24 -69.46
CA ASP A 192 30.02 2.92 -69.74
C ASP A 192 31.02 2.93 -70.92
N THR A 193 30.96 3.94 -71.78
CA THR A 193 31.88 4.14 -72.91
C THR A 193 32.94 5.22 -72.69
N SER A 194 32.97 5.90 -71.53
CA SER A 194 33.87 7.02 -71.29
C SER A 194 35.33 6.59 -71.14
N THR A 195 36.23 7.29 -71.82
CA THR A 195 37.70 7.18 -71.65
C THR A 195 38.31 8.44 -71.04
N ASP A 196 37.49 9.30 -70.44
CA ASP A 196 37.95 10.52 -69.77
C ASP A 196 38.57 10.20 -68.41
N ALA A 197 39.55 11.00 -67.99
CA ALA A 197 40.09 10.92 -66.64
C ALA A 197 39.05 11.34 -65.60
N ILE A 198 38.98 10.60 -64.49
CA ILE A 198 38.15 10.94 -63.33
C ILE A 198 38.94 11.82 -62.37
N ASN A 199 38.35 12.93 -61.91
CA ASN A 199 38.98 13.81 -60.92
C ASN A 199 38.52 13.53 -59.48
N GLY A 200 39.18 14.15 -58.50
CA GLY A 200 38.88 13.94 -57.08
C GLY A 200 37.46 14.34 -56.64
N SER A 201 36.83 15.31 -57.32
CA SER A 201 35.46 15.74 -56.97
C SER A 201 34.41 14.69 -57.34
N GLN A 202 34.61 13.96 -58.43
CA GLN A 202 33.72 12.88 -58.86
C GLN A 202 33.81 11.68 -57.91
N LEU A 203 35.03 11.30 -57.51
CA LEU A 203 35.23 10.25 -56.52
C LEU A 203 34.67 10.66 -55.14
N TYR A 204 34.87 11.93 -54.74
CA TYR A 204 34.31 12.47 -53.51
C TYR A 204 32.78 12.43 -53.51
N ALA A 205 32.13 12.79 -54.61
CA ALA A 205 30.66 12.73 -54.72
C ALA A 205 30.14 11.32 -54.45
N ILE A 206 30.74 10.30 -55.07
CA ILE A 206 30.38 8.89 -54.84
C ILE A 206 30.63 8.48 -53.38
N ALA A 207 31.80 8.83 -52.82
CA ALA A 207 32.14 8.49 -51.45
C ALA A 207 31.21 9.17 -50.43
N LYS A 208 30.82 10.42 -50.69
CA LYS A 208 29.86 11.17 -49.88
C LYS A 208 28.48 10.52 -49.95
N THR A 209 27.96 10.23 -51.14
CA THR A 209 26.67 9.55 -51.31
C THR A 209 26.67 8.19 -50.59
N LEU A 210 27.72 7.39 -50.75
CA LEU A 210 27.84 6.11 -50.05
C LEU A 210 27.87 6.28 -48.52
N LYS A 211 28.54 7.33 -48.02
CA LYS A 211 28.53 7.65 -46.59
C LYS A 211 27.13 8.05 -46.11
N ASP A 212 26.45 8.92 -46.86
CA ASP A 212 25.09 9.36 -46.53
C ASP A 212 24.12 8.15 -46.51
N ASP A 213 24.23 7.25 -47.49
CA ASP A 213 23.46 5.99 -47.54
C ASP A 213 23.78 5.07 -46.35
N LEU A 214 25.06 4.94 -45.98
CA LEU A 214 25.48 4.12 -44.84
C LEU A 214 24.99 4.70 -43.50
N ASP A 215 25.05 6.02 -43.34
CA ASP A 215 24.55 6.71 -42.14
C ASP A 215 23.01 6.58 -42.05
N ALA A 216 22.29 6.59 -43.18
CA ALA A 216 20.85 6.35 -43.21
C ALA A 216 20.46 4.91 -42.78
N ILE A 217 21.28 3.91 -43.09
CA ILE A 217 21.05 2.50 -42.71
C ILE A 217 21.40 2.24 -41.23
N ASN A 218 22.22 3.09 -40.61
CA ASN A 218 22.64 2.93 -39.21
C ASN A 218 22.14 4.10 -38.33
N PRO A 219 20.82 4.29 -38.19
CA PRO A 219 20.28 5.40 -37.42
C PRO A 219 20.78 5.34 -35.99
N THR A 220 21.28 6.46 -35.47
CA THR A 220 21.51 6.63 -34.04
C THR A 220 20.17 6.85 -33.36
N TRP A 221 19.71 5.90 -32.56
CA TRP A 221 18.46 6.05 -31.83
C TRP A 221 18.77 6.81 -30.54
N THR A 222 18.14 7.97 -30.32
CA THR A 222 18.35 8.74 -29.09
C THR A 222 17.14 8.57 -28.18
N LEU A 223 17.34 8.00 -27.00
CA LEU A 223 16.33 7.99 -25.95
C LEU A 223 16.51 9.23 -25.10
N LYS A 224 15.44 9.99 -24.89
CA LYS A 224 15.41 11.14 -24.00
C LYS A 224 14.54 10.81 -22.80
N ASP A 225 14.99 11.17 -21.61
CA ASP A 225 14.14 11.19 -20.42
C ASP A 225 13.41 12.54 -20.30
N ASP A 226 12.46 12.56 -19.39
CA ASP A 226 11.61 13.70 -19.01
C ASP A 226 12.37 14.79 -18.23
N LYS A 227 13.61 14.53 -17.80
CA LYS A 227 14.50 15.45 -17.08
C LYS A 227 15.57 16.07 -17.99
N GLY A 228 15.54 15.78 -19.29
CA GLY A 228 16.48 16.30 -20.28
C GLY A 228 17.77 15.48 -20.43
N GLY A 229 17.89 14.35 -19.74
CA GLY A 229 18.94 13.36 -19.97
C GLY A 229 18.71 12.63 -21.30
N SER A 230 19.79 12.36 -22.03
CA SER A 230 19.70 11.62 -23.30
C SER A 230 20.75 10.52 -23.37
N ALA A 231 20.34 9.33 -23.81
CA ALA A 231 21.23 8.23 -24.15
C ALA A 231 21.14 7.94 -25.65
N THR A 232 22.26 8.12 -26.35
CA THR A 232 22.42 7.69 -27.75
C THR A 232 22.73 6.20 -27.82
N ILE A 233 21.86 5.44 -28.47
CA ILE A 233 22.11 4.08 -28.93
C ILE A 233 22.86 4.21 -30.25
N ASN A 234 24.19 4.24 -30.15
CA ASN A 234 25.03 4.14 -31.33
C ASN A 234 25.03 2.67 -31.77
N GLY A 235 24.59 2.38 -33.00
CA GLY A 235 24.92 1.14 -33.73
C GLY A 235 26.41 1.10 -34.11
N GLY A 236 27.28 1.40 -33.15
CA GLY A 236 28.73 1.46 -33.34
C GLY A 236 29.29 0.10 -33.72
N LYS A 237 30.28 0.14 -34.61
CA LYS A 237 30.94 -0.99 -35.33
C LYS A 237 31.52 -2.14 -34.47
N ASP A 238 31.33 -2.13 -33.16
CA ASP A 238 31.82 -3.15 -32.22
C ASP A 238 30.74 -4.11 -31.73
N ASN A 239 29.53 -4.07 -32.31
CA ASN A 239 28.47 -4.97 -31.89
C ASN A 239 28.60 -6.38 -32.48
N LYS A 240 29.42 -7.21 -31.84
CA LYS A 240 29.49 -8.65 -32.14
C LYS A 240 28.38 -9.47 -31.47
N ASN A 241 27.60 -8.90 -30.56
CA ASN A 241 26.66 -9.65 -29.71
C ASN A 241 25.30 -8.92 -29.53
N GLY A 242 24.58 -8.64 -30.62
CA GLY A 242 23.16 -8.23 -30.57
C GLY A 242 22.91 -6.86 -29.94
N ASN A 243 22.07 -6.03 -30.57
CA ASN A 243 21.65 -4.74 -30.00
C ASN A 243 20.84 -5.00 -28.71
N THR A 244 21.49 -5.06 -27.55
CA THR A 244 20.81 -5.16 -26.26
C THR A 244 20.80 -3.77 -25.62
N LEU A 245 19.63 -3.14 -25.61
CA LEU A 245 19.36 -1.92 -24.88
C LEU A 245 18.82 -2.30 -23.49
N THR A 246 19.56 -1.94 -22.45
CA THR A 246 19.09 -2.05 -21.06
C THR A 246 18.76 -0.65 -20.55
N VAL A 247 17.48 -0.28 -20.56
CA VAL A 247 17.01 0.94 -19.88
C VAL A 247 16.79 0.57 -18.41
N LYS A 248 17.73 0.95 -17.54
CA LYS A 248 17.51 0.96 -16.09
C LYS A 248 16.91 2.31 -15.71
N GLY A 249 15.59 2.39 -15.70
CA GLY A 249 14.92 3.45 -14.93
C GLY A 249 14.99 3.11 -13.45
N ASP A 250 14.96 4.12 -12.57
CA ASP A 250 14.80 3.94 -11.11
C ASP A 250 13.40 3.41 -10.72
N GLY A 251 12.71 2.70 -11.61
CA GLY A 251 11.38 2.11 -11.39
C GLY A 251 11.37 0.59 -11.58
N ASP A 252 10.37 -0.07 -10.98
CA ASP A 252 10.30 -1.53 -10.74
C ASP A 252 10.02 -2.43 -11.97
N ILE A 253 10.29 -1.94 -13.17
CA ILE A 253 10.09 -2.67 -14.42
C ILE A 253 11.31 -2.47 -15.32
N ALA A 254 12.10 -3.54 -15.47
CA ALA A 254 13.18 -3.57 -16.44
C ALA A 254 12.63 -4.02 -17.80
N VAL A 255 12.85 -3.23 -18.85
CA VAL A 255 12.50 -3.60 -20.22
C VAL A 255 13.79 -3.89 -20.99
N THR A 256 13.88 -5.09 -21.55
CA THR A 256 15.00 -5.51 -22.39
C THR A 256 14.49 -5.81 -23.80
N VAL A 257 15.09 -5.20 -24.82
CA VAL A 257 14.76 -5.47 -26.23
C VAL A 257 15.97 -6.12 -26.90
N ASN A 258 15.76 -7.23 -27.61
CA ASN A 258 16.79 -7.94 -28.38
C ASN A 258 16.26 -8.44 -29.74
N ASP A 259 17.07 -9.21 -30.45
CA ASP A 259 16.79 -9.81 -31.77
C ASP A 259 15.60 -10.78 -31.79
N LYS A 260 15.09 -11.18 -30.62
CA LYS A 260 13.93 -12.08 -30.44
C LYS A 260 12.67 -11.35 -29.97
N GLY A 261 12.72 -10.02 -29.84
CA GLY A 261 11.59 -9.17 -29.47
C GLY A 261 11.77 -8.42 -28.15
N MET A 262 10.68 -7.81 -27.68
CA MET A 262 10.63 -7.06 -26.42
C MET A 262 10.33 -8.00 -25.26
N THR A 263 11.18 -8.01 -24.25
CA THR A 263 10.99 -8.73 -22.98
C THR A 263 10.79 -7.71 -21.86
N ILE A 264 9.65 -7.80 -21.17
CA ILE A 264 9.36 -6.99 -19.99
C ILE A 264 9.64 -7.87 -18.76
N ASP A 265 10.70 -7.55 -18.03
CA ASP A 265 11.03 -8.18 -16.77
C ASP A 265 10.35 -7.45 -15.61
N GLY A 266 9.15 -7.93 -15.28
CA GLY A 266 8.37 -7.49 -14.13
C GLY A 266 8.72 -8.24 -12.85
N THR A 267 9.90 -8.87 -12.72
CA THR A 267 10.26 -9.59 -11.48
C THR A 267 10.27 -8.69 -10.24
N THR A 268 10.59 -7.40 -10.37
CA THR A 268 10.52 -6.45 -9.24
C THR A 268 9.08 -6.09 -8.90
N LEU A 269 8.23 -5.75 -9.89
CA LEU A 269 6.77 -5.59 -9.70
C LEU A 269 6.13 -6.85 -9.08
N LYS A 270 6.60 -8.04 -9.45
CA LYS A 270 6.18 -9.33 -8.87
C LYS A 270 6.60 -9.48 -7.40
N ASN A 271 7.70 -8.86 -6.96
CA ASN A 271 8.16 -8.90 -5.57
C ASN A 271 7.48 -7.82 -4.71
N GLU A 272 7.21 -6.63 -5.26
CA GLU A 272 6.51 -5.57 -4.54
C GLU A 272 5.01 -5.86 -4.34
N ILE A 273 4.32 -6.38 -5.37
CA ILE A 273 2.93 -6.85 -5.24
C ILE A 273 2.85 -8.05 -4.27
N LYS A 274 3.92 -8.85 -4.14
CA LYS A 274 3.96 -9.95 -3.17
C LYS A 274 4.25 -9.49 -1.74
N ASN A 275 5.00 -8.42 -1.51
CA ASN A 275 5.37 -8.06 -0.15
C ASN A 275 4.37 -7.16 0.57
N ASP A 276 3.46 -6.47 -0.15
CA ASP A 276 2.62 -5.43 0.46
C ASP A 276 1.11 -5.49 0.14
N ALA A 277 0.63 -6.51 -0.57
CA ALA A 277 -0.74 -6.49 -1.10
C ALA A 277 -1.88 -6.66 -0.08
N ILE A 278 -1.65 -7.28 1.08
CA ILE A 278 -2.68 -7.41 2.12
C ILE A 278 -2.06 -7.09 3.48
N LYS A 279 -2.44 -5.93 4.04
CA LYS A 279 -2.11 -5.50 5.41
C LYS A 279 -3.39 -5.53 6.25
N ILE A 280 -3.51 -6.53 7.14
CA ILE A 280 -4.61 -6.61 8.11
C ILE A 280 -4.04 -6.37 9.50
N LYS A 281 -4.52 -5.33 10.20
CA LYS A 281 -4.18 -5.11 11.61
C LYS A 281 -5.03 -6.04 12.48
N GLY A 282 -4.38 -6.92 13.23
CA GLY A 282 -5.02 -7.69 14.29
C GLY A 282 -5.36 -6.80 15.49
N GLY A 283 -6.32 -7.22 16.31
CA GLY A 283 -6.71 -6.53 17.56
C GLY A 283 -5.62 -6.51 18.63
N ASP A 284 -4.53 -7.27 18.45
CA ASP A 284 -3.33 -7.29 19.29
C ASP A 284 -2.27 -6.25 18.85
N GLY A 285 -2.56 -5.44 17.83
CA GLY A 285 -1.65 -4.43 17.30
C GLY A 285 -0.61 -4.97 16.31
N LYS A 286 -0.61 -6.27 16.00
CA LYS A 286 0.30 -6.85 14.99
C LYS A 286 -0.32 -6.73 13.59
N THR A 287 0.50 -6.37 12.60
CA THR A 287 0.07 -6.30 11.20
C THR A 287 0.45 -7.60 10.51
N LEU A 288 -0.54 -8.31 9.97
CA LEU A 288 -0.30 -9.47 9.12
C LEU A 288 -0.03 -8.97 7.70
N THR A 289 1.14 -9.29 7.16
CA THR A 289 1.51 -9.00 5.78
C THR A 289 1.58 -10.32 5.01
N LYS A 290 0.78 -10.47 3.95
CA LYS A 290 0.69 -11.70 3.14
C LYS A 290 0.82 -11.39 1.65
N SER A 291 1.40 -12.34 0.92
CA SER A 291 1.61 -12.20 -0.52
C SER A 291 0.35 -12.52 -1.31
N LEU A 292 0.24 -11.93 -2.51
CA LEU A 292 -0.76 -12.36 -3.48
C LEU A 292 -0.60 -13.86 -3.79
N GLY A 293 -1.60 -14.66 -3.43
CA GLY A 293 -1.61 -16.12 -3.59
C GLY A 293 -1.32 -16.92 -2.32
N ASP A 294 -0.93 -16.28 -1.22
CA ASP A 294 -0.89 -16.94 0.09
C ASP A 294 -2.32 -17.10 0.62
N ASN A 295 -2.68 -18.30 1.09
CA ASN A 295 -3.94 -18.48 1.78
C ASN A 295 -3.97 -17.62 3.06
N VAL A 296 -4.94 -16.71 3.13
CA VAL A 296 -5.24 -15.96 4.37
C VAL A 296 -6.22 -16.80 5.17
N GLU A 297 -5.68 -17.53 6.15
CA GLU A 297 -6.50 -18.27 7.10
C GLU A 297 -7.00 -17.32 8.20
N ILE A 298 -8.25 -16.86 8.09
CA ILE A 298 -8.92 -16.07 9.13
C ILE A 298 -9.52 -17.04 10.14
N THR A 299 -8.70 -17.51 11.08
CA THR A 299 -9.18 -18.32 12.22
C THR A 299 -9.69 -17.40 13.33
N GLY A 300 -10.97 -17.07 13.28
CA GLY A 300 -11.64 -16.44 14.42
C GLY A 300 -11.74 -17.43 15.58
N LYS A 301 -10.95 -17.24 16.65
CA LYS A 301 -11.25 -17.85 17.95
C LYS A 301 -12.32 -17.01 18.62
N GLY A 302 -13.58 -17.42 18.48
CA GLY A 302 -14.73 -16.72 19.04
C GLY A 302 -16.04 -17.14 18.35
N PRO A 303 -17.18 -16.57 18.74
CA PRO A 303 -18.49 -16.97 18.22
C PRO A 303 -18.75 -16.50 16.78
N ILE A 304 -17.94 -15.59 16.24
CA ILE A 304 -18.01 -15.16 14.85
C ILE A 304 -17.03 -16.02 14.05
N LYS A 305 -17.57 -16.82 13.13
CA LYS A 305 -16.83 -17.68 12.21
C LYS A 305 -16.82 -17.04 10.83
N THR A 306 -15.63 -16.97 10.24
CA THR A 306 -15.41 -16.43 8.90
C THR A 306 -14.88 -17.55 8.02
N GLN A 307 -15.54 -17.80 6.90
CA GLN A 307 -15.11 -18.78 5.91
C GLN A 307 -15.13 -18.15 4.52
N VAL A 308 -14.17 -18.51 3.68
CA VAL A 308 -14.21 -18.17 2.26
C VAL A 308 -14.82 -19.36 1.52
N ALA A 309 -15.95 -19.14 0.85
CA ALA A 309 -16.64 -20.14 0.02
C ALA A 309 -16.73 -19.60 -1.41
N GLY A 310 -15.87 -20.12 -2.30
CA GLY A 310 -15.77 -19.60 -3.67
C GLY A 310 -15.26 -18.15 -3.70
N ASP A 311 -16.06 -17.26 -4.30
CA ASP A 311 -15.79 -15.83 -4.47
C ASP A 311 -16.36 -14.94 -3.35
N LYS A 312 -16.93 -15.54 -2.29
CA LYS A 312 -17.58 -14.81 -1.19
C LYS A 312 -16.93 -15.08 0.16
N LEU A 313 -16.82 -14.02 0.96
CA LEU A 313 -16.54 -14.11 2.39
C LEU A 313 -17.87 -14.31 3.13
N GLU A 314 -18.06 -15.50 3.68
CA GLU A 314 -19.20 -15.84 4.51
C GLU A 314 -18.85 -15.57 5.97
N ILE A 315 -19.69 -14.76 6.64
CA ILE A 315 -19.60 -14.48 8.06
C ILE A 315 -20.81 -15.11 8.72
N SER A 316 -20.58 -16.06 9.61
CA SER A 316 -21.60 -16.70 10.43
C SER A 316 -21.32 -16.46 11.91
N ALA A 317 -22.37 -16.43 12.72
CA ALA A 317 -22.27 -16.22 14.15
C ALA A 317 -22.96 -17.37 14.88
N GLU A 318 -22.26 -17.96 15.86
CA GLU A 318 -22.85 -18.90 16.78
C GLU A 318 -23.65 -18.14 17.84
N THR A 319 -24.96 -18.37 17.84
CA THR A 319 -25.86 -17.82 18.84
C THR A 319 -26.20 -18.86 19.91
N ALA A 320 -26.31 -18.43 21.16
CA ALA A 320 -26.80 -19.20 22.28
C ALA A 320 -28.23 -18.78 22.65
N SER A 321 -28.98 -19.76 23.15
CA SER A 321 -30.21 -19.51 23.88
C SER A 321 -29.91 -19.32 25.36
N LEU A 322 -30.68 -18.46 26.03
CA LEU A 322 -30.62 -18.27 27.48
C LEU A 322 -31.85 -18.92 28.14
N PRO A 323 -31.84 -20.24 28.40
CA PRO A 323 -33.01 -20.91 28.95
C PRO A 323 -33.26 -20.53 30.41
N VAL A 324 -34.54 -20.50 30.76
CA VAL A 324 -35.02 -20.47 32.14
C VAL A 324 -35.26 -21.91 32.58
N ASN A 325 -34.24 -22.51 33.20
CA ASN A 325 -34.26 -23.91 33.58
C ASN A 325 -35.01 -24.10 34.91
N GLY A 326 -36.03 -24.96 34.92
CA GLY A 326 -36.68 -25.44 36.15
C GLY A 326 -37.76 -24.52 36.74
N GLY A 327 -38.29 -23.56 35.98
CA GLY A 327 -39.48 -22.78 36.38
C GLY A 327 -39.30 -21.88 37.62
N ASN A 328 -38.07 -21.66 38.07
CA ASN A 328 -37.73 -20.84 39.23
C ASN A 328 -37.35 -19.40 38.88
N GLY A 329 -37.48 -19.01 37.60
CA GLY A 329 -37.18 -17.66 37.10
C GLY A 329 -35.70 -17.35 36.89
N LYS A 330 -34.79 -18.29 37.19
CA LYS A 330 -33.35 -18.09 37.00
C LYS A 330 -32.94 -18.33 35.54
N ILE A 331 -32.35 -17.32 34.92
CA ILE A 331 -31.73 -17.44 33.60
C ILE A 331 -30.38 -18.13 33.76
N THR A 332 -30.10 -19.11 32.90
CA THR A 332 -28.82 -19.82 32.86
C THR A 332 -28.26 -19.83 31.44
N VAL A 333 -26.95 -20.04 31.32
CA VAL A 333 -26.30 -20.30 30.03
C VAL A 333 -26.11 -21.82 29.93
N ASN A 334 -26.40 -22.40 28.77
CA ASN A 334 -26.16 -23.82 28.55
C ASN A 334 -24.66 -24.13 28.64
N ASN A 335 -24.34 -25.35 29.05
CA ASN A 335 -22.94 -25.77 29.15
C ASN A 335 -22.28 -25.76 27.75
N GLY A 336 -21.17 -25.04 27.59
CA GLY A 336 -20.49 -24.85 26.30
C GLY A 336 -20.94 -23.61 25.49
N ASP A 337 -21.92 -22.85 25.96
CA ASP A 337 -22.42 -21.63 25.30
C ASP A 337 -21.82 -20.33 25.88
N GLY A 338 -20.87 -20.43 26.81
CA GLY A 338 -20.33 -19.28 27.56
C GLY A 338 -19.72 -18.18 26.70
N ASP A 339 -19.18 -18.54 25.53
CA ASP A 339 -18.53 -17.61 24.60
C ASP A 339 -19.40 -17.28 23.38
N LYS A 340 -20.67 -17.72 23.33
CA LYS A 340 -21.58 -17.51 22.19
C LYS A 340 -22.31 -16.17 22.26
N LEU A 341 -22.78 -15.68 21.11
CA LEU A 341 -23.58 -14.44 21.03
C LEU A 341 -25.04 -14.70 21.39
N VAL A 342 -25.78 -13.68 21.81
CA VAL A 342 -27.23 -13.76 22.03
C VAL A 342 -27.94 -12.74 21.16
N THR A 343 -29.08 -13.11 20.58
CA THR A 343 -29.87 -12.15 19.78
C THR A 343 -30.73 -11.28 20.67
N ALA A 344 -31.16 -10.10 20.16
CA ALA A 344 -32.14 -9.27 20.86
C ALA A 344 -33.41 -10.05 21.21
N LYS A 345 -33.82 -10.99 20.34
CA LYS A 345 -34.91 -11.93 20.62
C LYS A 345 -34.59 -12.86 21.79
N ASN A 346 -33.39 -13.46 21.84
CA ASN A 346 -33.02 -14.36 22.94
C ASN A 346 -33.01 -13.63 24.30
N ILE A 347 -32.52 -12.39 24.34
CA ILE A 347 -32.55 -11.57 25.55
C ILE A 347 -34.00 -11.24 25.94
N ALA A 348 -34.82 -10.78 24.99
CA ALA A 348 -36.22 -10.47 25.26
C ALA A 348 -37.01 -11.69 25.76
N ASP A 349 -36.82 -12.86 25.14
CA ASP A 349 -37.44 -14.11 25.56
C ASP A 349 -36.98 -14.51 26.97
N ALA A 350 -35.69 -14.41 27.27
CA ALA A 350 -35.13 -14.75 28.58
C ALA A 350 -35.64 -13.80 29.68
N ILE A 351 -35.70 -12.50 29.41
CA ILE A 351 -36.30 -11.52 30.33
C ILE A 351 -37.77 -11.86 30.58
N ASN A 352 -38.57 -12.02 29.52
CA ASN A 352 -40.00 -12.28 29.64
C ASN A 352 -40.33 -13.65 30.29
N GLN A 353 -39.39 -14.57 30.34
CA GLN A 353 -39.54 -15.87 31.00
C GLN A 353 -38.90 -15.91 32.40
N SER A 354 -38.03 -14.96 32.72
CA SER A 354 -37.43 -14.82 34.05
C SER A 354 -38.44 -14.35 35.08
N GLY A 355 -38.03 -14.29 36.34
CA GLY A 355 -38.87 -13.78 37.40
C GLY A 355 -38.38 -14.15 38.78
N TRP A 356 -39.21 -13.85 39.78
CA TRP A 356 -39.03 -14.28 41.16
C TRP A 356 -40.33 -14.92 41.65
N LYS A 357 -40.22 -15.81 42.64
CA LYS A 357 -41.38 -16.52 43.16
C LYS A 357 -41.91 -15.83 44.42
N ILE A 358 -43.24 -15.68 44.49
CA ILE A 358 -43.95 -15.31 45.72
C ILE A 358 -44.72 -16.52 46.25
N LYS A 359 -44.74 -16.67 47.57
CA LYS A 359 -45.46 -17.74 48.26
C LYS A 359 -46.09 -17.15 49.53
N ALA A 360 -47.38 -17.40 49.74
CA ALA A 360 -48.02 -17.14 51.02
C ALA A 360 -47.96 -18.42 51.86
N ASP A 361 -47.45 -18.32 53.09
CA ASP A 361 -47.39 -19.41 54.04
C ASP A 361 -47.73 -18.93 55.46
N LYS A 362 -48.09 -19.85 56.35
CA LYS A 362 -48.51 -19.53 57.72
C LYS A 362 -47.60 -20.20 58.76
N ASP A 363 -47.30 -19.45 59.81
CA ASP A 363 -46.79 -20.00 61.07
C ASP A 363 -47.94 -20.30 62.05
N THR A 364 -47.61 -20.85 63.23
CA THR A 364 -48.59 -21.24 64.25
C THR A 364 -49.53 -20.09 64.62
N GLY A 365 -50.82 -20.25 64.34
CA GLY A 365 -51.87 -19.26 64.62
C GLY A 365 -52.22 -18.32 63.47
N GLY A 366 -51.47 -18.36 62.36
CA GLY A 366 -51.81 -17.63 61.13
C GLY A 366 -52.97 -18.27 60.37
N VAL A 367 -53.74 -17.45 59.65
CA VAL A 367 -54.83 -17.89 58.77
C VAL A 367 -54.54 -17.36 57.37
N ILE A 368 -54.56 -18.25 56.38
CA ILE A 368 -54.55 -17.89 54.95
C ILE A 368 -55.91 -18.32 54.40
N GLU A 369 -56.60 -17.39 53.76
CA GLU A 369 -57.90 -17.64 53.12
C GLU A 369 -57.72 -17.87 51.62
N GLY A 370 -58.44 -18.85 51.07
CA GLY A 370 -58.39 -19.22 49.64
C GLY A 370 -57.37 -20.32 49.30
N ASN A 371 -57.27 -20.62 48.00
CA ASN A 371 -56.57 -21.82 47.48
C ASN A 371 -55.06 -21.66 47.28
N GLY A 372 -54.47 -20.55 47.75
CA GLY A 372 -53.08 -20.18 47.45
C GLY A 372 -52.04 -20.60 48.49
N GLN A 373 -52.43 -21.26 49.58
CA GLN A 373 -51.50 -21.63 50.63
C GLN A 373 -50.41 -22.57 50.10
N GLY A 374 -49.15 -22.26 50.40
CA GLY A 374 -48.03 -23.12 50.05
C GLY A 374 -47.64 -23.09 48.56
N THR A 375 -48.39 -22.39 47.71
CA THR A 375 -48.18 -22.37 46.26
C THR A 375 -47.20 -21.28 45.88
N GLU A 376 -46.12 -21.66 45.19
CA GLU A 376 -45.18 -20.71 44.60
C GLU A 376 -45.71 -20.21 43.26
N THR A 377 -45.84 -18.90 43.11
CA THR A 377 -46.21 -18.26 41.83
C THR A 377 -45.01 -17.50 41.30
N LEU A 378 -44.59 -17.79 40.07
CA LEU A 378 -43.53 -17.04 39.40
C LEU A 378 -44.12 -15.72 38.87
N ILE A 379 -43.61 -14.60 39.36
CA ILE A 379 -43.93 -13.26 38.90
C ILE A 379 -42.92 -12.88 37.82
N LYS A 380 -43.40 -12.71 36.59
CA LYS A 380 -42.57 -12.35 35.44
C LYS A 380 -42.41 -10.84 35.33
N PRO A 381 -41.35 -10.34 34.66
CA PRO A 381 -41.25 -8.91 34.33
C PRO A 381 -42.50 -8.40 33.61
N GLY A 382 -43.08 -7.32 34.14
CA GLY A 382 -44.33 -6.74 33.65
C GLY A 382 -45.59 -7.18 34.40
N ASP A 383 -45.52 -8.25 35.21
CA ASP A 383 -46.65 -8.67 36.04
C ASP A 383 -46.86 -7.68 37.20
N MET A 384 -48.13 -7.39 37.49
CA MET A 384 -48.52 -6.53 38.62
C MET A 384 -48.81 -7.38 39.85
N VAL A 385 -48.03 -7.20 40.91
CA VAL A 385 -48.34 -7.76 42.24
C VAL A 385 -49.18 -6.73 43.01
N THR A 386 -50.40 -7.11 43.39
CA THR A 386 -51.28 -6.24 44.18
C THR A 386 -51.34 -6.71 45.63
N LEU A 387 -50.92 -5.86 46.56
CA LEU A 387 -51.05 -6.08 47.99
C LEU A 387 -52.32 -5.38 48.48
N LYS A 388 -53.37 -6.16 48.75
CA LYS A 388 -54.67 -5.63 49.17
C LYS A 388 -54.76 -5.56 50.69
N ALA A 389 -55.17 -4.42 51.22
CA ALA A 389 -55.51 -4.28 52.63
C ALA A 389 -56.89 -4.90 52.89
N GLY A 390 -56.95 -5.94 53.73
CA GLY A 390 -58.20 -6.54 54.19
C GLY A 390 -58.91 -5.70 55.25
N LYS A 391 -60.02 -6.20 55.80
CA LYS A 391 -60.74 -5.53 56.89
C LYS A 391 -59.79 -5.29 58.08
N ASN A 392 -59.85 -4.09 58.65
CA ASN A 392 -59.01 -3.62 59.77
C ASN A 392 -57.50 -3.46 59.48
N LEU A 393 -57.04 -3.70 58.26
CA LEU A 393 -55.65 -3.49 57.86
C LEU A 393 -55.53 -2.25 56.97
N SER A 394 -54.38 -1.59 57.07
CA SER A 394 -53.94 -0.54 56.16
C SER A 394 -52.63 -0.95 55.51
N VAL A 395 -52.48 -0.66 54.23
CA VAL A 395 -51.22 -0.83 53.49
C VAL A 395 -50.85 0.51 52.90
N LYS A 396 -49.75 1.10 53.38
CA LYS A 396 -49.18 2.32 52.82
C LYS A 396 -47.99 1.96 51.95
N GLN A 397 -48.05 2.34 50.68
CA GLN A 397 -46.92 2.28 49.77
C GLN A 397 -46.28 3.66 49.65
N SER A 398 -44.96 3.72 49.78
CA SER A 398 -44.18 4.92 49.49
C SER A 398 -42.91 4.49 48.77
N GLY A 399 -42.89 4.59 47.45
CA GLY A 399 -41.83 4.00 46.63
C GLY A 399 -41.85 2.47 46.67
N GLY A 400 -40.70 1.85 46.93
CA GLY A 400 -40.54 0.40 47.09
C GLY A 400 -40.89 -0.14 48.48
N ASP A 401 -41.12 0.74 49.47
CA ASP A 401 -41.43 0.35 50.84
C ASP A 401 -42.94 0.20 51.04
N PHE A 402 -43.32 -0.93 51.66
CA PHE A 402 -44.69 -1.23 52.05
C PHE A 402 -44.76 -1.33 53.57
N THR A 403 -45.56 -0.46 54.18
CA THR A 403 -45.85 -0.50 55.63
C THR A 403 -47.25 -1.05 55.85
N PHE A 404 -47.34 -2.11 56.66
CA PHE A 404 -48.60 -2.70 57.08
C PHE A 404 -48.91 -2.23 58.50
N SER A 405 -50.12 -1.71 58.72
CA SER A 405 -50.59 -1.31 60.05
C SER A 405 -52.04 -1.73 60.28
N VAL A 406 -52.45 -1.78 61.54
CA VAL A 406 -53.88 -1.83 61.88
C VAL A 406 -54.45 -0.43 61.67
N ILE A 407 -55.69 -0.32 61.20
CA ILE A 407 -56.37 0.98 61.09
C ILE A 407 -56.63 1.58 62.48
N ASP A 408 -56.74 2.91 62.57
CA ASP A 408 -56.89 3.62 63.85
C ASP A 408 -58.12 3.20 64.67
N THR A 409 -59.20 2.77 64.01
CA THR A 409 -60.43 2.31 64.68
C THR A 409 -60.89 0.98 64.10
N PRO A 410 -60.28 -0.15 64.51
CA PRO A 410 -60.61 -1.44 63.96
C PRO A 410 -61.99 -1.91 64.46
N SER A 411 -62.77 -2.53 63.56
CA SER A 411 -64.09 -3.07 63.87
C SER A 411 -64.04 -4.60 63.93
N PHE A 412 -64.22 -5.15 65.14
CA PHE A 412 -64.26 -6.59 65.38
C PHE A 412 -65.67 -7.00 65.82
N SER A 413 -66.14 -8.14 65.32
CA SER A 413 -67.39 -8.73 65.81
C SER A 413 -67.25 -9.24 67.25
N SER A 414 -66.07 -9.75 67.59
CA SER A 414 -65.69 -10.14 68.94
C SER A 414 -64.18 -10.04 69.10
N VAL A 415 -63.70 -9.69 70.29
CA VAL A 415 -62.28 -9.72 70.63
C VAL A 415 -62.06 -10.75 71.72
N GLN A 416 -61.18 -11.73 71.46
CA GLN A 416 -60.77 -12.70 72.46
C GLN A 416 -59.47 -12.23 73.12
N LEU A 417 -59.53 -12.02 74.43
CA LEU A 417 -58.37 -11.71 75.25
C LEU A 417 -57.84 -13.01 75.85
N ASN A 418 -56.67 -13.44 75.38
CA ASN A 418 -56.03 -14.66 75.85
C ASN A 418 -55.21 -14.37 77.11
N GLY A 419 -55.71 -14.80 78.26
CA GLY A 419 -54.98 -14.76 79.53
C GLY A 419 -53.96 -15.90 79.63
N LYS A 420 -52.79 -15.64 80.23
CA LYS A 420 -51.87 -16.73 80.65
C LYS A 420 -52.40 -17.37 81.93
N GLY A 421 -52.90 -18.61 81.85
CA GLY A 421 -53.30 -19.40 83.03
C GLY A 421 -54.64 -20.12 82.89
N ASN A 422 -54.98 -20.95 83.88
CA ASN A 422 -56.09 -21.92 83.90
C ASN A 422 -57.52 -21.33 83.78
N ASN A 423 -57.70 -20.02 83.63
CA ASN A 423 -59.01 -19.35 83.65
C ASN A 423 -59.59 -19.05 82.25
N GLY A 424 -59.04 -19.62 81.18
CA GLY A 424 -59.57 -19.51 79.82
C GLY A 424 -59.50 -18.09 79.25
N SER A 425 -59.89 -17.95 77.98
CA SER A 425 -59.96 -16.65 77.32
C SER A 425 -61.25 -15.91 77.67
N VAL A 426 -61.21 -14.58 77.73
CA VAL A 426 -62.41 -13.74 77.87
C VAL A 426 -62.77 -13.16 76.51
N THR A 427 -64.02 -13.26 76.11
CA THR A 427 -64.50 -12.67 74.86
C THR A 427 -65.33 -11.43 75.15
N LEU A 428 -65.01 -10.32 74.48
CA LEU A 428 -65.80 -9.09 74.46
C LEU A 428 -66.65 -9.08 73.19
N SER A 429 -67.97 -8.94 73.34
CA SER A 429 -68.92 -8.72 72.24
C SER A 429 -69.95 -7.64 72.61
N SER A 430 -70.49 -6.96 71.59
CA SER A 430 -71.44 -5.83 71.74
C SER A 430 -72.82 -6.09 71.13
N GLU A 431 -73.30 -7.33 71.15
CA GLU A 431 -74.61 -7.68 70.60
C GLU A 431 -75.76 -7.00 71.34
N GLY A 432 -76.73 -6.46 70.59
CA GLY A 432 -77.95 -5.86 71.16
C GLY A 432 -77.72 -4.65 72.07
N ASN A 433 -76.67 -3.84 71.80
CA ASN A 433 -76.24 -2.71 72.63
C ASN A 433 -75.80 -3.09 74.05
N LYS A 434 -75.43 -4.35 74.29
CA LYS A 434 -74.92 -4.83 75.57
C LYS A 434 -73.46 -5.27 75.43
N LEU A 435 -72.59 -4.76 76.28
CA LEU A 435 -71.25 -5.33 76.43
C LEU A 435 -71.36 -6.65 77.19
N THR A 436 -71.06 -7.75 76.52
CA THR A 436 -71.04 -9.08 77.12
C THR A 436 -69.60 -9.51 77.34
N LEU A 437 -69.30 -9.90 78.58
CA LEU A 437 -68.03 -10.46 79.00
C LEU A 437 -68.28 -11.93 79.34
N SER A 438 -67.82 -12.83 78.48
CA SER A 438 -67.95 -14.27 78.72
C SER A 438 -66.58 -14.87 79.01
N GLY A 439 -66.44 -15.57 80.14
CA GLY A 439 -65.34 -16.50 80.36
C GLY A 439 -65.53 -17.76 79.50
N GLY A 440 -64.49 -18.17 78.79
CA GLY A 440 -64.54 -19.30 77.86
C GLY A 440 -64.66 -20.66 78.58
N ASN A 441 -65.88 -21.13 78.82
CA ASN A 441 -66.42 -22.47 78.51
C ASN A 441 -67.66 -22.80 79.35
N GLY A 442 -68.82 -22.88 78.70
CA GLY A 442 -69.96 -23.71 79.12
C GLY A 442 -70.80 -23.19 80.29
N ALA A 443 -72.09 -23.51 80.28
CA ALA A 443 -73.07 -23.05 81.25
C ALA A 443 -72.68 -23.43 82.70
N GLY A 444 -72.44 -22.41 83.53
CA GLY A 444 -72.38 -22.54 84.99
C GLY A 444 -71.02 -22.23 85.61
N GLN A 445 -71.02 -21.17 86.42
CA GLN A 445 -70.24 -21.01 87.67
C GLN A 445 -68.93 -20.21 87.72
N ASN A 446 -68.42 -19.56 86.68
CA ASN A 446 -67.33 -18.57 86.85
C ASN A 446 -67.69 -17.22 86.21
N GLY A 447 -68.39 -16.36 86.96
CA GLY A 447 -68.67 -14.98 86.56
C GLY A 447 -67.38 -14.18 86.35
N VAL A 448 -67.40 -13.26 85.39
CA VAL A 448 -66.27 -12.33 85.17
C VAL A 448 -66.26 -11.31 86.30
N VAL A 449 -65.18 -11.28 87.09
CA VAL A 449 -64.98 -10.26 88.12
C VAL A 449 -64.47 -8.98 87.45
N ILE A 450 -65.25 -7.90 87.58
CA ILE A 450 -64.81 -6.55 87.18
C ILE A 450 -64.15 -5.93 88.40
N SER A 451 -62.81 -5.90 88.42
CA SER A 451 -62.04 -5.23 89.47
C SER A 451 -61.82 -3.75 89.15
N GLY A 452 -61.60 -2.94 90.18
CA GLY A 452 -61.31 -1.51 90.01
C GLY A 452 -62.51 -0.63 89.66
N VAL A 453 -63.75 -1.11 89.88
CA VAL A 453 -64.96 -0.27 89.76
C VAL A 453 -64.89 0.83 90.82
N ALA A 454 -64.67 2.07 90.38
CA ALA A 454 -64.72 3.26 91.23
C ALA A 454 -66.16 3.53 91.67
N SER A 455 -66.33 4.32 92.75
CA SER A 455 -67.66 4.69 93.22
C SER A 455 -68.45 5.39 92.11
N GLY A 456 -69.63 4.83 91.80
CA GLY A 456 -70.53 5.39 90.81
C GLY A 456 -71.30 6.62 91.31
N LEU A 457 -71.21 6.92 92.61
CA LEU A 457 -71.97 7.97 93.27
C LEU A 457 -71.40 9.38 93.04
N GLU A 458 -70.20 9.49 92.44
CA GLU A 458 -69.51 10.77 92.19
C GLU A 458 -69.37 11.66 93.45
N GLY A 459 -69.19 11.03 94.61
CA GLY A 459 -69.03 11.73 95.90
C GLY A 459 -70.34 12.16 96.57
N LYS A 460 -71.51 11.85 95.98
CA LYS A 460 -72.82 12.06 96.62
C LYS A 460 -73.13 10.92 97.59
N GLU A 461 -73.88 11.22 98.64
CA GLU A 461 -74.40 10.17 99.53
C GLU A 461 -75.58 9.43 98.88
N LEU A 462 -75.59 8.11 99.01
CA LEU A 462 -76.62 7.27 98.41
C LEU A 462 -78.04 7.63 98.89
N SER A 463 -78.18 8.03 100.16
CA SER A 463 -79.44 8.47 100.78
C SER A 463 -80.06 9.70 100.10
N THR A 464 -79.25 10.48 99.38
CA THR A 464 -79.68 11.73 98.75
C THR A 464 -80.08 11.57 97.29
N LEU A 465 -79.79 10.42 96.69
CA LEU A 465 -80.04 10.19 95.26
C LEU A 465 -81.50 9.83 94.99
N THR A 466 -81.98 10.27 93.84
CA THR A 466 -83.30 9.95 93.29
C THR A 466 -83.17 9.10 92.04
N ASN A 467 -84.24 8.40 91.66
CA ASN A 467 -84.21 7.44 90.55
C ASN A 467 -83.92 8.05 89.16
N THR A 468 -83.91 9.38 89.03
CA THR A 468 -83.58 10.08 87.77
C THR A 468 -82.13 10.54 87.69
N ASP A 469 -81.39 10.49 88.79
CA ASP A 469 -79.98 10.88 88.82
C ASP A 469 -79.14 9.95 87.92
N LYS A 470 -78.20 10.52 87.16
CA LYS A 470 -77.38 9.76 86.20
C LYS A 470 -76.58 8.66 86.90
N GLU A 471 -76.19 8.91 88.15
CA GLU A 471 -75.42 8.02 89.01
C GLU A 471 -76.16 6.71 89.29
N MET A 472 -77.51 6.73 89.28
CA MET A 472 -78.33 5.53 89.42
C MET A 472 -78.21 4.54 88.23
N LYS A 473 -77.57 4.96 87.14
CA LYS A 473 -77.25 4.09 85.99
C LYS A 473 -75.80 3.60 85.99
N ASN A 474 -74.98 4.07 86.93
CA ASN A 474 -73.59 3.65 87.07
C ASN A 474 -73.52 2.30 87.80
N ALA A 475 -72.45 1.54 87.55
CA ALA A 475 -72.17 0.36 88.35
C ALA A 475 -71.76 0.80 89.77
N ALA A 476 -72.38 0.19 90.79
CA ALA A 476 -71.99 0.41 92.18
C ALA A 476 -70.69 -0.35 92.49
N SER A 477 -69.76 0.30 93.18
CA SER A 477 -68.60 -0.36 93.74
C SER A 477 -68.98 -1.15 95.01
N VAL A 478 -68.15 -2.12 95.41
CA VAL A 478 -68.34 -2.84 96.68
C VAL A 478 -68.29 -1.88 97.87
N ALA A 479 -67.51 -0.80 97.76
CA ALA A 479 -67.47 0.25 98.76
C ALA A 479 -68.82 0.99 98.88
N ASP A 480 -69.50 1.28 97.76
CA ASP A 480 -70.83 1.91 97.79
C ASP A 480 -71.85 1.02 98.50
N LEU A 481 -71.83 -0.29 98.23
CA LEU A 481 -72.72 -1.24 98.91
C LEU A 481 -72.40 -1.35 100.40
N LYS A 482 -71.11 -1.34 100.76
CA LYS A 482 -70.72 -1.34 102.17
C LYS A 482 -71.23 -0.08 102.89
N THR A 483 -71.07 1.09 102.29
CA THR A 483 -71.61 2.35 102.83
C THR A 483 -73.12 2.26 103.03
N ALA A 484 -73.85 1.68 102.06
CA ALA A 484 -75.29 1.48 102.17
C ALA A 484 -75.67 0.58 103.36
N ILE A 485 -74.96 -0.53 103.55
CA ILE A 485 -75.21 -1.49 104.65
C ILE A 485 -74.87 -0.87 106.00
N ASP A 486 -73.73 -0.18 106.11
CA ASP A 486 -73.31 0.48 107.34
C ASP A 486 -74.34 1.57 107.76
N GLY A 487 -74.95 2.26 106.78
CA GLY A 487 -76.04 3.22 107.00
C GLY A 487 -77.31 2.60 107.60
N VAL A 488 -77.66 1.37 107.22
CA VAL A 488 -78.80 0.65 107.84
C VAL A 488 -78.47 0.26 109.29
N SER A 489 -77.28 -0.27 109.55
CA SER A 489 -76.90 -0.74 110.89
C SER A 489 -76.85 0.38 111.93
N THR A 490 -76.49 1.60 111.53
CA THR A 490 -76.44 2.77 112.42
C THR A 490 -77.84 3.27 112.79
N SER A 491 -78.80 3.22 111.87
CA SER A 491 -80.19 3.63 112.14
C SER A 491 -80.93 2.76 113.18
N MET A 492 -80.42 1.57 113.51
CA MET A 492 -81.08 0.61 114.39
C MET A 492 -80.62 0.64 115.87
N GLN A 493 -79.58 1.40 116.23
CA GLN A 493 -79.13 1.53 117.63
C GLN A 493 -79.95 2.59 118.39
N GLY A 494 -80.85 2.16 119.29
CA GLY A 494 -81.60 3.05 120.19
C GLY A 494 -83.13 2.94 120.16
N ALA A 495 -83.70 2.09 119.31
CA ALA A 495 -85.14 1.91 119.15
C ALA A 495 -85.77 0.93 120.19
N GLY A 496 -85.50 1.10 121.50
CA GLY A 496 -86.05 0.27 122.58
C GLY A 496 -86.77 1.07 123.69
N PHE A 497 -87.60 0.40 124.50
CA PHE A 497 -88.47 1.04 125.51
C PHE A 497 -87.69 1.78 126.63
N ALA A 498 -88.05 3.04 126.86
CA ALA A 498 -87.56 3.84 127.98
C ALA A 498 -88.32 3.48 129.28
N LEU A 499 -87.61 2.86 130.23
CA LEU A 499 -88.04 2.64 131.62
C LEU A 499 -87.30 3.65 132.52
N LYS A 500 -87.96 4.13 133.59
CA LYS A 500 -87.38 5.06 134.57
C LYS A 500 -87.32 4.45 135.98
N ASP A 501 -86.33 4.83 136.79
CA ASP A 501 -86.17 4.39 138.18
C ASP A 501 -86.97 5.24 139.20
N SER A 502 -86.84 4.93 140.50
CA SER A 502 -87.58 5.60 141.60
C SER A 502 -87.24 7.08 141.79
N ASP A 503 -86.12 7.55 141.26
CA ASP A 503 -85.68 8.95 141.28
C ASP A 503 -85.89 9.62 139.91
N ASP A 504 -86.76 9.03 139.08
CA ASP A 504 -87.18 9.50 137.76
C ASP A 504 -86.03 9.58 136.72
N LYS A 505 -84.99 8.74 136.87
CA LYS A 505 -83.88 8.63 135.90
C LYS A 505 -84.08 7.50 134.89
N GLU A 506 -83.75 7.80 133.63
CA GLU A 506 -83.91 6.91 132.47
C GLU A 506 -82.85 5.78 132.44
N VAL A 507 -83.30 4.53 132.24
CA VAL A 507 -82.43 3.36 132.16
C VAL A 507 -82.12 3.04 130.69
N LYS A 508 -80.88 3.24 130.25
CA LYS A 508 -80.43 2.91 128.88
C LYS A 508 -79.73 1.55 128.85
N GLN A 509 -80.18 0.66 127.95
CA GLN A 509 -79.49 -0.61 127.66
C GLN A 509 -79.50 -0.97 126.16
N SER A 510 -78.43 -1.63 125.72
CA SER A 510 -78.32 -2.22 124.38
C SER A 510 -79.26 -3.41 124.20
N LEU A 511 -79.73 -3.64 122.97
CA LEU A 511 -80.49 -4.83 122.58
C LEU A 511 -79.76 -6.12 123.04
N GLY A 512 -80.42 -6.91 123.90
CA GLY A 512 -79.96 -8.26 124.32
C GLY A 512 -79.68 -8.47 125.81
N GLN A 513 -79.80 -7.46 126.68
CA GLN A 513 -79.60 -7.60 128.12
C GLN A 513 -80.92 -7.50 128.93
N ALA A 514 -81.01 -8.19 130.08
CA ALA A 514 -82.26 -8.37 130.84
C ALA A 514 -82.48 -7.29 131.93
N ILE A 515 -83.71 -6.79 132.04
CA ILE A 515 -84.11 -5.80 133.06
C ILE A 515 -84.92 -6.50 134.16
N LYS A 516 -84.49 -6.36 135.43
CA LYS A 516 -85.18 -6.91 136.61
C LYS A 516 -86.12 -5.84 137.18
N VAL A 517 -87.42 -6.06 137.07
CA VAL A 517 -88.46 -5.14 137.54
C VAL A 517 -89.38 -5.88 138.51
N SER A 518 -89.45 -5.42 139.76
CA SER A 518 -90.32 -5.97 140.81
C SER A 518 -90.54 -4.92 141.90
N GLY A 519 -91.79 -4.68 142.28
CA GLY A 519 -92.27 -3.74 143.32
C GLY A 519 -93.55 -4.24 144.00
N ASP A 520 -93.97 -3.54 145.06
CA ASP A 520 -94.96 -3.94 146.07
C ASP A 520 -96.42 -3.87 145.56
N SER A 521 -97.36 -4.56 146.24
CA SER A 521 -98.72 -4.97 145.84
C SER A 521 -99.72 -3.97 145.22
N ASN A 522 -99.32 -2.76 144.79
CA ASN A 522 -100.16 -1.73 144.19
C ASN A 522 -99.77 -1.41 142.73
N ILE A 523 -99.48 -2.43 141.91
CA ILE A 523 -99.37 -2.23 140.47
C ILE A 523 -100.76 -1.85 139.93
N THR A 524 -100.99 -0.54 139.84
CA THR A 524 -102.11 0.04 139.12
C THR A 524 -101.79 -0.12 137.64
N THR A 525 -102.16 -1.27 137.09
CA THR A 525 -102.18 -1.50 135.65
C THR A 525 -103.20 -0.54 135.06
N THR A 526 -102.73 0.60 134.56
CA THR A 526 -103.53 1.44 133.69
C THR A 526 -103.52 0.76 132.32
N ALA A 527 -104.44 -0.19 132.17
CA ALA A 527 -104.84 -0.67 130.86
C ALA A 527 -105.49 0.50 130.11
N ILE A 528 -104.77 1.09 129.15
CA ILE A 528 -105.40 1.93 128.13
C ILE A 528 -106.22 0.97 127.26
N THR A 529 -107.53 0.91 127.56
CA THR A 529 -108.53 0.20 126.77
C THR A 529 -108.95 1.13 125.64
N ASN A 530 -108.40 0.89 124.44
CA ASN A 530 -109.10 1.30 123.23
C ASN A 530 -109.97 0.12 122.78
N GLY A 531 -111.26 0.42 122.70
CA GLY A 531 -112.36 -0.49 122.41
C GLY A 531 -112.11 -1.38 121.20
N ASP A 532 -112.68 -2.59 121.35
CA ASP A 532 -112.70 -3.77 120.50
C ASP A 532 -111.39 -4.59 120.35
N LYS A 533 -111.08 -5.70 121.05
CA LYS A 533 -111.51 -6.39 122.29
C LYS A 533 -110.32 -7.29 122.74
N GLY A 534 -109.63 -6.98 123.84
CA GLY A 534 -108.78 -7.99 124.51
C GLY A 534 -107.51 -7.48 125.18
N LEU A 535 -107.54 -7.48 126.52
CA LEU A 535 -106.36 -7.56 127.38
C LEU A 535 -106.53 -8.78 128.29
N LYS A 536 -105.51 -9.64 128.37
CA LYS A 536 -105.18 -10.46 129.55
C LYS A 536 -103.66 -10.61 129.63
N ILE A 537 -103.13 -10.03 130.71
CA ILE A 537 -101.84 -10.27 131.39
C ILE A 537 -100.59 -10.02 130.55
#